data_AF-A0A9Q3PQ61-F1
#
_entry.id   AF-A0A9Q3PQ61-F1
#
_cell.length_a   1.000
_cell.length_b   1.000
_cell.length_c   1.000
_cell.angle_alpha   90.00
_cell.angle_beta   90.00
_cell.angle_gamma   90.00
#
_symmetry.space_group_name_H-M   'P 1'
#
loop_
_entity.id
_entity.type
_entity.pdbx_description
1 polymer ?
#
loop_
_entity_poly.entity_id
_entity_poly.type
_entity_poly.pdbx_seq_one_letter_code
_entity_poly.pdbx_strand_id
1 'polypeptide(L)'
;MEKLSEYLYTDEAKEEKKKSERRNLLVSIQQLRRLCNHPILAETTSSREEVDYSNFSEVQSMSSQCDNEPNYLIKKITTSQFLESWKILELMKLLKQEVIEVPEAKCVIYSQWTQFLYLIGIVLVHKVLSFSQIDGKNSSNNQQKALLQFSSLSDCKILLASLIAAGTGLNITCAQIVFIMDPHWNPSQESQAIDRLHRIGQSSIVKVFRFISQDTIEINIQSVRLSLY
;
A
#
# COMPACT_ATOMS: atom_id res chain seq x y z
N MET A 1 -39.47 2.86 39.77
CA MET A 1 -38.79 3.72 38.78
C MET A 1 -37.27 3.66 38.93
N GLU A 2 -36.69 3.85 40.12
CA GLU A 2 -35.22 3.79 40.34
C GLU A 2 -34.52 2.50 39.91
N LYS A 3 -35.09 1.31 40.21
CA LYS A 3 -34.49 0.03 39.82
C LYS A 3 -34.42 -0.18 38.29
N LEU A 4 -35.31 0.45 37.53
CA LEU A 4 -35.33 0.34 36.07
C LEU A 4 -34.29 1.28 35.43
N SER A 5 -34.12 2.48 36.00
CA SER A 5 -33.09 3.43 35.54
C SER A 5 -31.67 2.96 35.88
N GLU A 6 -31.47 2.32 37.04
CA GLU A 6 -30.18 1.71 37.40
C GLU A 6 -29.84 0.53 36.48
N TYR A 7 -30.83 -0.31 36.14
CA TYR A 7 -30.64 -1.43 35.22
C TYR A 7 -30.26 -0.96 33.80
N LEU A 8 -30.99 0.01 33.24
CA LEU A 8 -30.68 0.61 31.93
C LEU A 8 -29.27 1.24 31.91
N TYR A 9 -28.90 1.97 32.96
CA TYR A 9 -27.56 2.55 33.09
C TYR A 9 -26.45 1.48 33.12
N THR A 10 -26.67 0.36 33.82
CA THR A 10 -25.68 -0.73 33.86
C THR A 10 -25.53 -1.48 32.53
N ASP A 11 -26.59 -1.58 31.73
CA ASP A 11 -26.52 -2.23 30.43
C ASP A 11 -25.87 -1.33 29.37
N GLU A 12 -26.17 -0.02 29.39
CA GLU A 12 -25.46 0.99 28.58
C GLU A 12 -23.95 1.00 28.89
N ALA A 13 -23.58 0.99 30.17
CA ALA A 13 -22.16 0.97 30.59
C ALA A 13 -21.43 -0.32 30.17
N LYS A 14 -22.10 -1.48 30.21
CA LYS A 14 -21.53 -2.75 29.70
C LYS A 14 -21.36 -2.73 28.19
N GLU A 15 -22.31 -2.15 27.46
CA GLU A 15 -22.26 -2.04 26.00
C GLU A 15 -21.14 -1.09 25.56
N GLU A 16 -20.97 0.03 26.26
CA GLU A 16 -19.89 0.98 26.02
C GLU A 16 -18.51 0.36 26.30
N LYS A 17 -18.38 -0.41 27.38
CA LYS A 17 -17.14 -1.16 27.68
C LYS A 17 -16.80 -2.18 26.59
N LYS A 18 -17.77 -2.98 26.14
CA LYS A 18 -17.58 -3.93 25.02
C LYS A 18 -17.19 -3.22 23.73
N LYS A 19 -17.78 -2.06 23.45
CA LYS A 19 -17.44 -1.24 22.28
C LYS A 19 -16.01 -0.72 22.33
N SER A 20 -15.56 -0.28 23.51
CA SER A 20 -14.18 0.14 23.77
C SER A 20 -13.18 -1.01 23.56
N GLU A 21 -13.47 -2.18 24.12
CA GLU A 21 -12.64 -3.39 23.95
C GLU A 21 -12.51 -3.79 22.47
N ARG A 22 -13.62 -3.81 21.73
CA ARG A 22 -13.61 -4.06 20.28
C ARG A 22 -12.76 -3.06 19.51
N ARG A 23 -12.83 -1.77 19.87
CA ARG A 23 -12.01 -0.72 19.24
C ARG A 23 -10.53 -0.99 19.48
N ASN A 24 -10.14 -1.35 20.70
CA ASN A 24 -8.75 -1.64 21.05
C ASN A 24 -8.21 -2.86 20.31
N LEU A 25 -9.03 -3.91 20.15
CA LEU A 25 -8.68 -5.09 19.35
C LEU A 25 -8.47 -4.73 17.88
N LEU A 26 -9.36 -3.93 17.30
CA LEU A 26 -9.22 -3.48 15.91
C LEU A 26 -7.94 -2.65 15.71
N VAL A 27 -7.61 -1.75 16.63
CA VAL A 27 -6.36 -0.98 16.58
C VAL A 27 -5.14 -1.91 16.63
N SER A 28 -5.16 -2.90 17.54
CA SER A 28 -4.07 -3.88 17.67
C SER A 28 -3.90 -4.72 16.40
N ILE A 29 -5.01 -5.18 15.80
CA ILE A 29 -5.00 -5.90 14.52
C ILE A 29 -4.38 -5.02 13.42
N GLN A 30 -4.74 -3.74 13.34
CA GLN A 30 -4.16 -2.83 12.35
C GLN A 30 -2.67 -2.59 12.59
N GLN A 31 -2.20 -2.49 13.84
CA GLN A 31 -0.78 -2.39 14.17
C GLN A 31 -0.01 -3.64 13.74
N LEU A 32 -0.54 -4.83 14.03
CA LEU A 32 0.07 -6.09 13.61
C LEU A 32 0.17 -6.20 12.08
N ARG A 33 -0.84 -5.75 11.34
CA ARG A 33 -0.80 -5.70 9.87
C ARG A 33 0.27 -4.72 9.36
N ARG A 34 0.41 -3.55 10.00
CA ARG A 34 1.44 -2.57 9.66
C ARG A 34 2.85 -3.12 9.92
N LEU A 35 3.05 -3.84 11.02
CA LEU A 35 4.30 -4.55 11.34
C LEU A 35 4.69 -5.58 10.27
N CYS A 36 3.72 -6.32 9.73
CA CYS A 36 3.95 -7.29 8.66
C CYS A 36 4.51 -6.62 7.38
N ASN A 37 4.20 -5.33 7.18
CA ASN A 37 4.73 -4.54 6.06
C ASN A 37 6.11 -3.97 6.38
N HIS A 38 6.26 -3.26 7.50
CA HIS A 38 7.55 -2.71 7.94
C HIS A 38 7.48 -2.31 9.43
N PRO A 39 8.54 -2.58 10.24
CA PRO A 39 8.59 -2.17 11.64
C PRO A 39 8.27 -0.70 11.94
N ILE A 40 8.81 0.24 11.15
CA ILE A 40 8.59 1.69 11.31
C ILE A 40 7.10 2.11 11.21
N LEU A 41 6.26 1.30 10.56
CA LEU A 41 4.83 1.59 10.46
C LEU A 41 4.08 1.29 11.77
N ALA A 42 4.69 0.61 12.75
CA ALA A 42 4.05 0.30 14.02
C ALA A 42 4.03 1.49 14.99
N GLU A 43 5.06 2.34 14.94
CA GLU A 43 5.29 3.40 15.93
C GLU A 43 4.35 4.60 15.80
N THR A 44 3.64 4.73 14.68
CA THR A 44 2.90 5.95 14.32
C THR A 44 1.59 6.18 15.10
N THR A 45 1.37 5.52 16.24
CA THR A 45 0.08 5.59 16.97
C THR A 45 0.11 6.34 18.30
N SER A 46 1.26 6.75 18.83
CA SER A 46 1.34 7.04 20.28
C SER A 46 1.77 8.45 20.71
N SER A 47 2.48 9.25 19.88
CA SER A 47 2.90 10.60 20.30
C SER A 47 3.30 11.51 19.14
N ARG A 48 2.57 12.62 19.02
CA ARG A 48 2.99 13.95 18.55
C ARG A 48 4.13 14.00 17.52
N GLU A 49 3.75 13.81 16.26
CA GLU A 49 4.13 14.60 15.08
C GLU A 49 3.56 13.80 13.91
N GLU A 50 2.41 14.22 13.38
CA GLU A 50 1.92 13.72 12.10
C GLU A 50 2.91 14.19 11.03
N VAL A 51 3.97 13.40 10.82
CA VAL A 51 4.80 13.61 9.64
C VAL A 51 3.90 13.35 8.45
N ASP A 52 3.72 14.37 7.62
CA ASP A 52 2.82 14.32 6.48
C ASP A 52 3.42 13.43 5.38
N TYR A 53 3.24 12.12 5.53
CA TYR A 53 3.61 11.12 4.52
C TYR A 53 2.71 11.19 3.26
N SER A 54 1.78 12.14 3.18
CA SER A 54 0.88 12.27 2.03
C SER A 54 1.42 13.17 0.92
N ASN A 55 2.48 13.94 1.17
CA ASN A 55 3.11 14.78 0.14
C ASN A 55 4.18 14.01 -0.66
N PHE A 56 3.74 12.98 -1.39
CA PHE A 56 4.58 12.17 -2.29
C PHE A 56 5.23 12.93 -3.44
N SER A 57 4.71 14.12 -3.76
CA SER A 57 5.28 15.05 -4.72
C SER A 57 6.77 15.31 -4.46
N GLU A 58 7.17 15.32 -3.18
CA GLU A 58 8.55 15.50 -2.75
C GLU A 58 9.44 14.29 -3.09
N VAL A 59 8.91 13.05 -3.08
CA VAL A 59 9.71 11.86 -3.43
C VAL A 59 10.03 11.84 -4.93
N GLN A 60 9.11 12.32 -5.76
CA GLN A 60 9.28 12.33 -7.22
C GLN A 60 10.13 13.52 -7.70
N SER A 61 10.09 14.66 -7.02
CA SER A 61 11.02 15.77 -7.33
C SER A 61 12.48 15.41 -7.01
N MET A 62 12.71 14.49 -6.07
CA MET A 62 14.04 14.02 -5.69
C MET A 62 14.74 13.13 -6.72
N SER A 63 14.03 12.54 -7.70
CA SER A 63 14.69 11.85 -8.82
C SER A 63 15.23 12.82 -9.89
N SER A 64 14.92 14.12 -9.79
CA SER A 64 15.14 15.10 -10.86
C SER A 64 16.30 16.08 -10.59
N GLN A 65 16.92 16.05 -9.40
CA GLN A 65 17.98 16.98 -9.01
C GLN A 65 19.06 16.25 -8.19
N CYS A 66 20.27 16.11 -8.75
CA CYS A 66 21.43 15.53 -8.07
C CYS A 66 22.06 16.46 -7.00
N ASP A 67 21.54 17.68 -6.77
CA ASP A 67 22.22 18.72 -6.00
C ASP A 67 21.42 19.33 -4.83
N ASN A 68 20.25 18.79 -4.47
CA ASN A 68 19.49 19.28 -3.31
C ASN A 68 19.62 18.35 -2.11
N GLU A 69 19.89 18.92 -0.92
CA GLU A 69 19.99 18.17 0.34
C GLU A 69 18.77 17.23 0.50
N PRO A 70 18.99 15.92 0.76
CA PRO A 70 17.89 14.98 0.88
C PRO A 70 17.01 15.34 2.08
N ASN A 71 15.70 15.31 1.86
CA ASN A 71 14.68 15.67 2.84
C ASN A 71 14.82 14.88 4.15
N TYR A 72 14.34 15.44 5.28
CA TYR A 72 14.55 14.94 6.64
C TYR A 72 14.21 13.45 6.83
N LEU A 73 13.21 12.93 6.13
CA LEU A 73 12.81 11.51 6.15
C LEU A 73 13.83 10.57 5.49
N ILE A 74 14.51 11.01 4.44
CA ILE A 74 15.60 10.25 3.79
C ILE A 74 16.86 10.31 4.63
N LYS A 75 17.04 11.39 5.42
CA LYS A 75 18.09 11.47 6.45
C LYS A 75 17.84 10.51 7.62
N LYS A 76 16.58 10.17 7.93
CA LYS A 76 16.20 9.30 9.04
C LYS A 76 16.14 7.81 8.68
N ILE A 77 15.70 7.46 7.47
CA ILE A 77 15.66 6.07 7.01
C ILE A 77 16.99 5.69 6.38
N THR A 78 17.91 5.21 7.22
CA THR A 78 19.20 4.67 6.77
C THR A 78 18.99 3.42 5.92
N THR A 79 19.91 3.12 5.00
CA THR A 79 19.86 1.91 4.15
C THR A 79 19.61 0.62 4.94
N SER A 80 20.04 0.57 6.21
CA SER A 80 19.83 -0.53 7.14
C SER A 80 18.36 -0.76 7.50
N GLN A 81 17.54 0.28 7.63
CA GLN A 81 16.12 0.15 8.01
C GLN A 81 15.27 -0.46 6.90
N PHE A 82 15.64 -0.29 5.62
CA PHE A 82 14.94 -0.97 4.52
C PHE A 82 15.09 -2.49 4.57
N LEU A 83 16.22 -3.00 5.11
CA LEU A 83 16.48 -4.44 5.24
C LEU A 83 15.57 -5.10 6.29
N GLU A 84 14.85 -4.32 7.09
CA GLU A 84 13.95 -4.83 8.12
C GLU A 84 12.60 -5.32 7.54
N SER A 85 12.23 -4.89 6.34
CA SER A 85 11.01 -5.34 5.66
C SER A 85 11.30 -6.46 4.67
N TRP A 86 10.92 -7.69 5.02
CA TRP A 86 11.03 -8.85 4.12
C TRP A 86 10.24 -8.64 2.81
N LYS A 87 9.09 -7.94 2.89
CA LYS A 87 8.24 -7.65 1.72
C LYS A 87 8.94 -6.72 0.75
N ILE A 88 9.58 -5.66 1.24
CA ILE A 88 10.37 -4.76 0.38
C ILE A 88 11.55 -5.53 -0.21
N LEU A 89 12.26 -6.33 0.57
CA LEU A 89 13.38 -7.15 0.08
C LEU A 89 12.96 -8.06 -1.08
N GLU A 90 11.89 -8.84 -0.89
CA GLU A 90 11.42 -9.77 -1.92
C GLU A 90 10.80 -9.02 -3.11
N LEU A 91 10.10 -7.90 -2.88
CA LEU A 91 9.62 -7.02 -3.95
C LEU A 91 10.78 -6.54 -4.83
N MET A 92 11.88 -6.06 -4.24
CA MET A 92 13.02 -5.58 -5.01
C MET A 92 13.67 -6.68 -5.85
N LYS A 93 13.73 -7.91 -5.32
CA LYS A 93 14.20 -9.08 -6.06
C LYS A 93 13.30 -9.41 -7.25
N LEU A 94 11.99 -9.44 -7.03
CA LEU A 94 11.02 -9.71 -8.10
C LEU A 94 10.96 -8.59 -9.14
N LEU A 95 11.05 -7.32 -8.72
CA LEU A 95 11.13 -6.18 -9.64
C LEU A 95 12.33 -6.30 -10.58
N LYS A 96 13.48 -6.73 -10.05
CA LYS A 96 14.65 -6.97 -10.88
C LYS A 96 14.38 -8.02 -11.97
N GLN A 97 13.89 -9.18 -11.56
CA GLN A 97 13.70 -10.35 -12.42
C GLN A 97 12.55 -10.18 -13.43
N GLU A 98 11.44 -9.61 -12.99
CA GLU A 98 10.18 -9.63 -13.75
C GLU A 98 9.93 -8.31 -14.50
N VAL A 99 10.55 -7.19 -14.06
CA VAL A 99 10.23 -5.84 -14.57
C VAL A 99 11.44 -5.15 -15.18
N ILE A 100 12.57 -5.12 -14.46
CA ILE A 100 13.75 -4.35 -14.89
C ILE A 100 14.46 -5.08 -16.04
N GLU A 101 14.76 -6.37 -15.85
CA GLU A 101 15.46 -7.21 -16.83
C GLU A 101 14.60 -7.56 -18.06
N VAL A 102 13.28 -7.34 -17.97
CA VAL A 102 12.33 -7.58 -19.07
C VAL A 102 11.98 -6.25 -19.75
N PRO A 103 12.38 -6.01 -21.01
CA PRO A 103 12.31 -4.69 -21.65
C PRO A 103 10.91 -4.05 -21.64
N GLU A 104 9.88 -4.81 -21.99
CA GLU A 104 8.49 -4.33 -22.11
C GLU A 104 7.65 -4.55 -20.84
N ALA A 105 8.26 -5.04 -19.76
CA ALA A 105 7.55 -5.28 -18.52
C ALA A 105 7.23 -4.00 -17.77
N LYS A 106 5.94 -3.82 -17.47
CA LYS A 106 5.45 -2.82 -16.53
C LYS A 106 4.63 -3.47 -15.43
N CYS A 107 4.74 -2.89 -14.23
CA CYS A 107 4.04 -3.41 -13.06
C CYS A 107 3.28 -2.33 -12.29
N VAL A 108 2.24 -2.79 -11.59
CA VAL A 108 1.52 -2.00 -10.58
C VAL A 108 1.74 -2.62 -9.21
N ILE A 109 2.13 -1.80 -8.24
CA ILE A 109 2.31 -2.18 -6.85
C ILE A 109 1.16 -1.59 -6.04
N TYR A 110 0.30 -2.47 -5.53
CA TYR A 110 -0.85 -2.11 -4.71
C TYR A 110 -0.58 -2.30 -3.22
N SER A 111 -1.06 -1.36 -2.41
CA SER A 111 -1.17 -1.48 -0.96
C SER A 111 -2.39 -0.71 -0.47
N GLN A 112 -3.00 -1.15 0.64
CA GLN A 112 -4.00 -0.34 1.34
C GLN A 112 -3.36 0.80 2.16
N TRP A 113 -2.05 0.73 2.44
CA TRP A 113 -1.32 1.68 3.27
C TRP A 113 -0.49 2.63 2.42
N THR A 114 -0.91 3.88 2.31
CA THR A 114 -0.14 4.90 1.59
C THR A 114 1.26 5.05 2.18
N GLN A 115 1.41 5.06 3.50
CA GLN A 115 2.74 5.09 4.14
C GLN A 115 3.65 3.94 3.71
N PHE A 116 3.12 2.75 3.40
CA PHE A 116 3.96 1.67 2.90
C PHE A 116 4.40 1.91 1.45
N LEU A 117 3.51 2.44 0.60
CA LEU A 117 3.87 2.90 -0.74
C LEU A 117 4.94 4.01 -0.68
N TYR A 118 4.90 4.88 0.33
CA TYR A 118 5.93 5.90 0.56
C TYR A 118 7.29 5.30 0.83
N LEU A 119 7.35 4.31 1.74
CA LEU A 119 8.59 3.57 2.01
C LEU A 119 9.12 2.87 0.76
N ILE A 120 8.24 2.23 -0.02
CA ILE A 120 8.62 1.61 -1.30
C ILE A 120 9.16 2.68 -2.26
N GLY A 121 8.50 3.83 -2.39
CA GLY A 121 8.95 4.94 -3.23
C GLY A 121 10.35 5.42 -2.89
N ILE A 122 10.68 5.60 -1.60
CA ILE A 122 12.03 5.95 -1.15
C ILE A 122 13.05 4.89 -1.62
N VAL A 123 12.73 3.62 -1.48
CA VAL A 123 13.62 2.52 -1.91
C VAL A 123 13.83 2.56 -3.42
N LEU A 124 12.77 2.82 -4.21
CA LEU A 124 12.87 2.95 -5.66
C LEU A 124 13.78 4.13 -6.06
N VAL A 125 13.64 5.30 -5.40
CA VAL A 125 14.53 6.45 -5.62
C VAL A 125 15.98 6.10 -5.30
N HIS A 126 16.26 5.47 -4.16
CA HIS A 126 17.62 5.05 -3.78
C HIS A 126 18.22 4.04 -4.79
N LYS A 127 17.37 3.28 -5.48
CA LYS A 127 17.78 2.33 -6.53
C LYS A 127 17.75 2.93 -7.93
N VAL A 128 17.48 4.23 -8.06
CA VAL A 128 17.41 4.97 -9.33
C VAL A 128 16.39 4.35 -10.28
N LEU A 129 15.23 3.93 -9.74
CA LEU A 129 14.12 3.36 -10.49
C LEU A 129 13.01 4.39 -10.63
N SER A 130 12.70 4.75 -11.87
CA SER A 130 11.60 5.66 -12.19
C SER A 130 10.25 5.00 -11.92
N PHE A 131 9.36 5.75 -11.29
CA PHE A 131 8.00 5.32 -11.02
C PHE A 131 7.01 6.49 -11.14
N SER A 132 5.74 6.14 -11.33
CA SER A 132 4.60 7.04 -11.19
C SER A 132 3.74 6.58 -10.01
N GLN A 133 2.86 7.46 -9.53
CA GLN A 133 2.02 7.15 -8.38
C GLN A 133 0.59 7.66 -8.52
N ILE A 134 -0.35 6.89 -8.00
CA ILE A 134 -1.77 7.24 -7.91
C ILE A 134 -2.29 6.88 -6.52
N ASP A 135 -2.80 7.88 -5.81
CA ASP A 135 -3.53 7.68 -4.56
C ASP A 135 -5.01 8.08 -4.71
N GLY A 136 -5.83 7.67 -3.74
CA GLY A 136 -7.27 8.01 -3.72
C GLY A 136 -7.58 9.47 -3.32
N LYS A 137 -6.58 10.28 -2.99
CA LYS A 137 -6.76 11.69 -2.57
C LYS A 137 -6.49 12.68 -3.69
N ASN A 138 -5.70 12.29 -4.68
CA ASN A 138 -5.36 13.12 -5.83
C ASN A 138 -6.57 13.44 -6.71
N SER A 139 -6.60 14.66 -7.25
CA SER A 139 -7.60 15.05 -8.25
C SER A 139 -7.54 14.15 -9.48
N SER A 140 -8.68 13.93 -10.14
CA SER A 140 -8.77 13.08 -11.34
C SER A 140 -7.77 13.50 -12.43
N ASN A 141 -7.49 14.80 -12.57
CA ASN A 141 -6.50 15.31 -13.51
C ASN A 141 -5.07 14.86 -13.18
N ASN A 142 -4.69 14.84 -11.90
CA ASN A 142 -3.37 14.38 -11.49
C ASN A 142 -3.22 12.87 -11.69
N GLN A 143 -4.26 12.09 -11.38
CA GLN A 143 -4.27 10.65 -11.61
C GLN A 143 -4.10 10.32 -13.11
N GLN A 144 -4.78 11.06 -13.99
CA GLN A 144 -4.63 10.91 -15.44
C GLN A 144 -3.22 11.26 -15.91
N LYS A 145 -2.62 12.35 -15.41
CA LYS A 145 -1.24 12.72 -15.75
C LYS A 145 -0.23 11.64 -15.34
N ALA A 146 -0.35 11.11 -14.12
CA ALA A 146 0.51 10.04 -13.63
C ALA A 146 0.35 8.77 -14.48
N LEU A 147 -0.89 8.43 -14.85
CA LEU A 147 -1.17 7.28 -15.72
C LEU A 147 -0.61 7.48 -17.14
N LEU A 148 -0.73 8.69 -17.70
CA LEU A 148 -0.16 9.03 -19.00
C LEU A 148 1.37 8.91 -18.98
N GLN A 149 2.03 9.44 -17.94
CA GLN A 149 3.47 9.31 -17.74
C GLN A 149 3.88 7.83 -17.66
N PHE A 150 3.17 7.05 -16.85
CA PHE A 150 3.38 5.61 -16.73
C PHE A 150 3.18 4.88 -18.06
N SER A 151 2.19 5.23 -18.86
CA SER A 151 1.95 4.57 -20.16
C SER A 151 2.96 4.96 -21.23
N SER A 152 3.34 6.24 -21.31
CA SER A 152 4.08 6.81 -22.45
C SER A 152 5.60 6.72 -22.31
N LEU A 153 6.12 6.78 -21.09
CA LEU A 153 7.56 6.69 -20.86
C LEU A 153 7.99 5.22 -20.76
N SER A 154 9.00 4.83 -21.54
CA SER A 154 9.61 3.49 -21.48
C SER A 154 10.28 3.24 -20.14
N ASP A 155 10.91 4.27 -19.58
CA ASP A 155 11.73 4.17 -18.38
C ASP A 155 10.87 4.15 -17.11
N CYS A 156 9.62 4.61 -17.18
CA CYS A 156 8.65 4.50 -16.10
C CYS A 156 7.95 3.13 -16.15
N LYS A 157 8.59 2.13 -15.54
CA LYS A 157 8.08 0.75 -15.51
C LYS A 157 7.22 0.41 -14.29
N ILE A 158 7.21 1.26 -13.27
CA ILE A 158 6.59 0.99 -11.98
C ILE A 158 5.49 2.02 -11.70
N LEU A 159 4.29 1.54 -11.34
CA LEU A 159 3.20 2.36 -10.83
C LEU A 159 2.90 1.99 -9.38
N LEU A 160 3.03 2.93 -8.46
CA LEU A 160 2.58 2.78 -7.08
C LEU A 160 1.12 3.21 -6.98
N ALA A 161 0.24 2.35 -6.48
CA ALA A 161 -1.18 2.66 -6.40
C ALA A 161 -1.80 2.23 -5.07
N SER A 162 -2.61 3.10 -4.47
CA SER A 162 -3.43 2.67 -3.34
C SER A 162 -4.57 1.76 -3.82
N LEU A 163 -4.97 0.76 -3.03
CA LEU A 163 -6.12 -0.09 -3.37
C LEU A 163 -7.42 0.72 -3.54
N ILE A 164 -7.57 1.82 -2.80
CA ILE A 164 -8.72 2.72 -2.94
C ILE A 164 -8.74 3.37 -4.33
N ALA A 165 -7.58 3.77 -4.86
CA ALA A 165 -7.48 4.34 -6.19
C ALA A 165 -7.86 3.36 -7.31
N ALA A 166 -7.80 2.05 -7.07
CA ALA A 166 -8.28 1.07 -8.05
C ALA A 166 -9.81 1.15 -8.29
N GLY A 167 -10.57 1.64 -7.30
CA GLY A 167 -12.00 1.83 -7.35
C GLY A 167 -12.48 2.98 -8.25
N THR A 168 -11.58 3.85 -8.71
CA THR A 168 -11.94 5.05 -9.51
C THR A 168 -12.09 4.79 -11.00
N GLY A 169 -11.93 3.53 -11.46
CA GLY A 169 -12.18 3.13 -12.85
C GLY A 169 -11.05 3.41 -13.84
N LEU A 170 -9.82 3.63 -13.35
CA LEU A 170 -8.62 3.86 -14.17
C LEU A 170 -8.33 2.68 -15.11
N ASN A 171 -7.91 2.96 -16.33
CA ASN A 171 -7.55 1.94 -17.32
C ASN A 171 -6.03 1.73 -17.37
N ILE A 172 -5.53 0.61 -16.83
CA ILE A 172 -4.08 0.36 -16.67
C ILE A 172 -3.65 -0.82 -17.56
N THR A 173 -4.10 -0.85 -18.81
CA THR A 173 -3.81 -1.92 -19.78
C THR A 173 -2.35 -1.96 -20.25
N CYS A 174 -1.53 -0.96 -19.90
CA CYS A 174 -0.11 -0.94 -20.25
C CYS A 174 0.78 -1.77 -19.31
N ALA A 175 0.22 -2.39 -18.27
CA ALA A 175 0.95 -3.22 -17.31
C ALA A 175 0.46 -4.67 -17.32
N GLN A 176 1.39 -5.60 -17.15
CA GLN A 176 1.15 -7.05 -17.12
C GLN A 176 1.44 -7.69 -15.77
N ILE A 177 2.10 -6.98 -14.84
CA ILE A 177 2.47 -7.52 -13.53
C ILE A 177 1.77 -6.74 -12.42
N VAL A 178 1.19 -7.45 -11.46
CA VAL A 178 0.58 -6.88 -10.25
C VAL A 178 1.29 -7.41 -9.02
N PHE A 179 1.75 -6.53 -8.15
CA PHE A 179 2.20 -6.86 -6.81
C PHE A 179 1.15 -6.37 -5.79
N ILE A 180 0.56 -7.28 -5.03
CA ILE A 180 -0.35 -6.96 -3.93
C ILE A 180 0.43 -7.11 -2.63
N MET A 181 0.81 -5.99 -2.05
CA MET A 181 1.75 -5.93 -0.93
C MET A 181 1.14 -6.33 0.40
N ASP A 182 -0.17 -6.16 0.57
CA ASP A 182 -0.89 -6.56 1.77
C ASP A 182 -2.28 -7.09 1.44
N PRO A 183 -2.71 -8.19 2.09
CA PRO A 183 -4.02 -8.77 1.84
C PRO A 183 -5.12 -7.88 2.39
N HIS A 184 -6.17 -7.71 1.59
CA HIS A 184 -7.36 -6.95 1.97
C HIS A 184 -8.48 -7.87 2.48
N TRP A 185 -9.23 -7.41 3.49
CA TRP A 185 -10.33 -8.19 4.08
C TRP A 185 -11.43 -8.53 3.07
N ASN A 186 -11.67 -7.62 2.12
CA ASN A 186 -12.60 -7.81 1.04
C ASN A 186 -11.84 -8.23 -0.25
N PRO A 187 -11.91 -9.51 -0.68
CA PRO A 187 -11.26 -9.97 -1.90
C PRO A 187 -11.67 -9.19 -3.14
N SER A 188 -12.91 -8.73 -3.19
CA SER A 188 -13.47 -8.03 -4.33
C SER A 188 -12.72 -6.74 -4.65
N GLN A 189 -12.13 -6.07 -3.63
CA GLN A 189 -11.32 -4.88 -3.87
C GLN A 189 -10.02 -5.22 -4.61
N GLU A 190 -9.38 -6.34 -4.27
CA GLU A 190 -8.19 -6.79 -4.99
C GLU A 190 -8.54 -7.26 -6.41
N SER A 191 -9.61 -8.03 -6.57
CA SER A 191 -10.07 -8.48 -7.88
C SER A 191 -10.36 -7.28 -8.80
N GLN A 192 -11.06 -6.26 -8.29
CA GLN A 192 -11.30 -5.03 -9.04
C GLN A 192 -10.00 -4.31 -9.43
N ALA A 193 -8.99 -4.33 -8.57
CA ALA A 193 -7.68 -3.75 -8.87
C ALA A 193 -6.95 -4.54 -9.97
N ILE A 194 -6.98 -5.87 -9.92
CA ILE A 194 -6.42 -6.74 -10.97
C ILE A 194 -7.16 -6.52 -12.30
N ASP A 195 -8.49 -6.39 -12.27
CA ASP A 195 -9.33 -6.13 -13.45
C ASP A 195 -9.00 -4.79 -14.13
N ARG A 196 -8.29 -3.87 -13.47
CA ARG A 196 -7.79 -2.64 -14.14
C ARG A 196 -6.70 -2.92 -15.16
N LEU A 197 -5.96 -4.02 -15.00
CA LEU A 197 -4.93 -4.49 -15.93
C LEU A 197 -5.50 -5.58 -16.85
N HIS A 198 -6.33 -6.47 -16.31
CA HIS A 198 -7.01 -7.53 -17.05
C HIS A 198 -8.27 -7.00 -17.76
N ARG A 199 -8.09 -6.04 -18.67
CA ARG A 199 -9.17 -5.41 -19.43
C ARG A 199 -9.01 -5.62 -20.93
N ILE A 200 -10.12 -5.53 -21.66
CA ILE A 200 -10.15 -5.55 -23.13
C ILE A 200 -9.15 -4.50 -23.66
N GLY A 201 -8.15 -4.94 -24.41
CA GLY A 201 -7.02 -4.13 -24.88
C GLY A 201 -5.66 -4.55 -24.32
N GLN A 202 -5.64 -5.41 -23.29
CA GLN A 202 -4.42 -6.09 -22.84
C GLN A 202 -4.25 -7.41 -23.61
N SER A 203 -3.14 -7.57 -24.33
CA SER A 203 -2.80 -8.78 -25.09
C SER A 203 -1.88 -9.75 -24.32
N SER A 204 -1.30 -9.30 -23.21
CA SER A 204 -0.36 -10.06 -22.40
C SER A 204 -1.02 -10.79 -21.23
N ILE A 205 -0.45 -11.92 -20.82
CA ILE A 205 -0.86 -12.64 -19.61
C ILE A 205 -0.58 -11.76 -18.39
N VAL A 206 -1.59 -11.54 -17.54
CA VAL A 206 -1.43 -10.79 -16.30
C VAL A 206 -0.91 -11.71 -15.19
N LYS A 207 0.29 -11.40 -14.66
CA LYS A 207 0.91 -12.13 -13.54
C LYS A 207 0.64 -11.40 -12.23
N VAL A 208 0.12 -12.11 -11.23
CA VAL A 208 -0.24 -11.54 -9.92
C VAL A 208 0.61 -12.17 -8.82
N PHE A 209 1.37 -11.35 -8.11
CA PHE A 209 2.13 -11.70 -6.92
C PHE A 209 1.42 -11.17 -5.68
N ARG A 210 1.17 -12.05 -4.70
CA ARG A 210 0.55 -11.69 -3.42
C ARG A 210 1.55 -11.91 -2.29
N PHE A 211 1.80 -10.88 -1.50
CA PHE A 211 2.71 -10.94 -0.36
C PHE A 211 1.92 -11.24 0.91
N ILE A 212 2.28 -12.33 1.57
CA ILE A 212 1.65 -12.79 2.80
C ILE A 212 2.74 -13.23 3.76
N SER A 213 2.77 -12.64 4.95
CA SER A 213 3.74 -12.98 5.99
C SER A 213 3.27 -14.23 6.71
N GLN A 214 4.06 -15.30 6.65
CA GLN A 214 3.75 -16.56 7.36
C GLN A 214 3.73 -16.36 8.87
N ASP A 215 2.92 -17.15 9.57
CA ASP A 215 2.77 -17.11 11.04
C ASP A 215 2.37 -15.73 11.59
N THR A 216 1.64 -14.94 10.79
CA THR A 216 1.12 -13.63 11.19
C THR A 216 -0.39 -13.51 11.01
N ILE A 217 -0.94 -12.36 11.41
CA ILE A 217 -2.34 -11.99 11.19
C ILE A 217 -2.75 -12.01 9.70
N GLU A 218 -1.79 -11.88 8.77
CA GLU A 218 -2.08 -11.91 7.33
C GLU A 218 -2.58 -13.27 6.84
N ILE A 219 -2.14 -14.37 7.47
CA ILE A 219 -2.66 -15.72 7.18
C ILE A 219 -4.14 -15.79 7.53
N ASN A 220 -4.55 -15.25 8.67
CA ASN A 220 -5.96 -15.26 9.09
C ASN A 220 -6.83 -14.44 8.11
N ILE A 221 -6.34 -13.30 7.64
CA ILE A 221 -7.02 -12.49 6.62
C ILE A 221 -7.16 -13.29 5.32
N GLN A 222 -6.09 -13.96 4.89
CA GLN A 222 -6.10 -14.80 3.71
C GLN A 222 -7.05 -16.01 3.86
N SER A 223 -7.14 -16.62 5.03
CA SER A 223 -8.06 -17.72 5.31
C SER A 223 -9.52 -17.27 5.21
N VAL A 224 -9.87 -16.12 5.79
CA VAL A 224 -11.21 -15.53 5.66
C VAL A 224 -11.54 -15.29 4.18
N ARG A 225 -10.58 -14.77 3.42
CA ARG A 225 -10.73 -14.58 1.98
C ARG A 225 -11.03 -15.89 1.24
N LEU A 226 -10.29 -16.96 1.50
CA LEU A 226 -10.45 -18.24 0.82
C LEU A 226 -11.78 -18.91 1.20
N SER A 227 -12.29 -18.69 2.41
CA SER A 227 -13.58 -19.24 2.86
C SER A 227 -14.81 -18.61 2.19
N LEU A 228 -14.63 -17.54 1.42
CA LEU A 228 -15.70 -16.84 0.70
C LEU A 228 -15.87 -17.33 -0.76
N TYR A 229 -15.17 -18.41 -1.13
CA TYR A 229 -15.27 -19.10 -2.41
C TYR A 229 -15.54 -20.60 -2.18
#